data_AF-A0A2M7SQC8-F1
#
_entry.id   AF-A0A2M7SQC8-F1
#
_cell.length_a   1.000
_cell.length_b   1.000
_cell.length_c   1.000
_cell.angle_alpha   90.00
_cell.angle_beta   90.00
_cell.angle_gamma   90.00
#
_symmetry.space_group_name_H-M   'P 1'
#
loop_
_entity.id
_entity.type
_entity.pdbx_description
1 polymer ?
#
loop_
_entity_poly.entity_id
_entity_poly.type
_entity_poly.pdbx_seq_one_letter_code
_entity_poly.pdbx_strand_id
1 'polypeptide(L)'
;MKTQVIHLELHDDAVSVRDKMSWAKTARILLVWPPRGRILARSLDLLLLQRHAASLGAQFGLVTRSAEIRRAAGELGLPVFVTIAEAQSHPWQNRTSRAKPTRRGPRPNLQELRAEIHPPEPAWLTHAAARLTFFTLGVIAVLAVVLLFIPSATISLDPKLQTQDLTLQVSASQNVTSVNVAGNLPAHKMSVVVEGSQSAQATGQASVPDKPAQGVARFRNLTTSVIGIPAGTVIRASNEPAVHFVTT
;
A
#
# COMPACT_ATOMS: atom_id res chain seq x y z
N MET A 1 15.22 -21.96 78.16
CA MET A 1 14.37 -21.65 76.97
C MET A 1 15.19 -20.81 76.01
N LYS A 2 15.28 -21.18 74.73
CA LYS A 2 16.00 -20.36 73.74
C LYS A 2 15.17 -19.10 73.44
N THR A 3 15.83 -17.96 73.25
CA THR A 3 15.19 -16.68 72.86
C THR A 3 15.78 -16.26 71.53
N GLN A 4 14.94 -16.07 70.52
CA GLN A 4 15.38 -15.54 69.23
C GLN A 4 15.41 -14.03 69.30
N VAL A 5 16.57 -13.44 69.04
CA VAL A 5 16.76 -11.98 68.99
C VAL A 5 16.70 -11.54 67.53
N ILE A 6 15.79 -10.63 67.21
CA ILE A 6 15.64 -10.04 65.88
C ILE A 6 16.00 -8.56 66.00
N HIS A 7 17.02 -8.13 65.27
CA HIS A 7 17.41 -6.73 65.20
C HIS A 7 16.61 -6.06 64.09
N LEU A 8 15.94 -4.96 64.42
CA LEU A 8 15.24 -4.13 63.47
C LEU A 8 16.20 -3.14 62.81
N GLU A 9 16.09 -3.02 61.50
CA GLU A 9 16.83 -2.06 60.68
C GLU A 9 15.99 -0.81 60.42
N LEU A 10 16.63 0.32 60.08
CA LEU A 10 15.99 1.65 59.92
C LEU A 10 14.78 1.66 58.96
N HIS A 11 14.73 0.72 58.02
CA HIS A 11 13.76 0.64 56.94
C HIS A 11 12.80 -0.56 57.06
N ASP A 12 12.86 -1.33 58.15
CA ASP A 12 11.94 -2.45 58.35
C ASP A 12 10.50 -1.95 58.49
N ASP A 13 9.52 -2.56 57.85
CA ASP A 13 8.10 -2.22 58.06
C ASP A 13 7.36 -3.34 58.81
N ALA A 14 6.07 -3.13 59.12
CA ALA A 14 5.28 -4.14 59.81
C ALA A 14 5.19 -5.48 59.06
N VAL A 15 5.35 -5.49 57.74
CA VAL A 15 5.33 -6.70 56.91
C VAL A 15 6.67 -7.41 56.98
N SER A 16 7.78 -6.70 56.80
CA SER A 16 9.15 -7.22 56.91
C SER A 16 9.41 -7.82 58.29
N VAL A 17 8.96 -7.15 59.36
CA VAL A 17 9.12 -7.65 60.73
C VAL A 17 8.30 -8.91 60.95
N ARG A 18 7.06 -8.97 60.44
CA ARG A 18 6.24 -10.18 60.53
C ARG A 18 6.89 -11.36 59.81
N ASP A 19 7.47 -11.12 58.65
CA ASP A 19 8.17 -12.16 57.90
C ASP A 19 9.41 -12.67 58.67
N LYS A 20 10.24 -11.75 59.20
CA LYS A 20 11.38 -12.10 60.08
C LYS A 20 10.93 -12.89 61.33
N MET A 21 9.79 -12.54 61.92
CA MET A 21 9.20 -13.27 63.05
C MET A 21 8.69 -14.67 62.64
N SER A 22 8.18 -14.83 61.42
CA SER A 22 7.70 -16.13 60.93
C SER A 22 8.84 -17.14 60.78
N TRP A 23 10.06 -16.67 60.50
CA TRP A 23 11.25 -17.52 60.41
C TRP A 23 11.82 -17.89 61.79
N ALA A 24 11.41 -17.20 62.85
CA ALA A 24 11.84 -17.48 64.21
C ALA A 24 11.13 -18.73 64.77
N LYS A 25 11.78 -19.90 64.68
CA LYS A 25 11.28 -21.19 65.22
C LYS A 25 11.50 -21.31 66.73
N THR A 26 11.13 -20.31 67.53
CA THR A 26 11.42 -20.30 68.97
C THR A 26 10.26 -19.74 69.78
N ALA A 27 10.06 -20.27 70.98
CA ALA A 27 8.95 -19.90 71.86
C ALA A 27 9.03 -18.46 72.43
N ARG A 28 10.17 -17.78 72.28
CA ARG A 28 10.37 -16.39 72.71
C ARG A 28 11.02 -15.60 71.57
N ILE A 29 10.35 -14.54 71.15
CA ILE A 29 10.82 -13.61 70.12
C ILE A 29 11.07 -12.26 70.77
N LEU A 30 12.33 -11.83 70.77
CA LEU A 30 12.77 -10.55 71.30
C LEU A 30 13.12 -9.62 70.14
N LEU A 31 12.42 -8.50 70.05
CA LEU A 31 12.64 -7.53 68.99
C LEU A 31 13.47 -6.35 69.50
N VAL A 32 14.63 -6.12 68.90
CA VAL A 32 15.54 -5.03 69.28
C VAL A 32 15.30 -3.85 68.35
N TRP A 33 14.86 -2.74 68.92
CA TRP A 33 14.61 -1.52 68.16
C TRP A 33 15.92 -0.81 67.80
N PRO A 34 16.03 -0.19 66.62
CA PRO A 34 17.19 0.60 66.28
C PRO A 34 17.31 1.82 67.21
N PRO A 35 18.54 2.26 67.54
CA PRO A 35 18.77 3.40 68.43
C PRO A 35 18.32 4.73 67.83
N ARG A 36 18.17 4.79 66.49
CA ARG A 36 17.69 5.94 65.72
C ARG A 36 16.68 5.42 64.71
N GLY A 37 15.54 6.11 64.55
CA GLY A 37 14.48 5.72 63.61
C GLY A 37 13.07 5.73 64.20
N ARG A 38 12.10 6.20 63.41
CA ARG A 38 10.65 6.16 63.73
C ARG A 38 9.97 5.06 62.93
N ILE A 39 10.38 3.84 63.19
CA ILE A 39 9.74 2.66 62.62
C ILE A 39 8.59 2.27 63.54
N LEU A 40 7.49 1.68 63.04
CA LEU A 40 6.46 1.03 63.86
C LEU A 40 6.01 1.87 65.08
N ALA A 41 5.95 3.20 64.93
CA ALA A 41 5.70 4.13 66.03
C ALA A 41 4.21 4.16 66.45
N ARG A 42 3.34 3.45 65.72
CA ARG A 42 1.91 3.37 66.00
C ARG A 42 1.64 2.22 66.96
N SER A 43 0.77 2.45 67.93
CA SER A 43 0.28 1.40 68.84
C SER A 43 -0.36 0.22 68.10
N LEU A 44 -1.02 0.49 66.97
CA LEU A 44 -1.59 -0.53 66.09
C LEU A 44 -0.53 -1.52 65.56
N ASP A 45 0.66 -1.03 65.21
CA ASP A 45 1.70 -1.88 64.63
C ASP A 45 2.22 -2.87 65.67
N LEU A 46 2.45 -2.41 66.90
CA LEU A 46 2.82 -3.26 68.04
C LEU A 46 1.73 -4.29 68.35
N LEU A 47 0.44 -3.90 68.28
CA LEU A 47 -0.68 -4.83 68.47
C LEU A 47 -0.72 -5.90 67.37
N LEU A 48 -0.47 -5.53 66.12
CA LEU A 48 -0.42 -6.47 65.00
C LEU A 48 0.73 -7.47 65.15
N LEU A 49 1.91 -7.00 65.60
CA LEU A 49 3.07 -7.85 65.89
C LEU A 49 2.81 -8.78 67.09
N GLN A 50 2.22 -8.27 68.18
CA GLN A 50 1.81 -9.07 69.32
C GLN A 50 0.83 -10.18 68.91
N ARG A 51 -0.19 -9.85 68.12
CA ARG A 51 -1.17 -10.81 67.60
C ARG A 51 -0.49 -11.85 66.70
N HIS A 52 0.47 -11.43 65.89
CA HIS A 52 1.20 -12.34 65.02
C HIS A 52 2.11 -13.29 65.83
N ALA A 53 2.85 -12.80 66.81
CA ALA A 53 3.60 -13.64 67.75
C ALA A 53 2.69 -14.65 68.47
N ALA A 54 1.51 -14.21 68.92
CA ALA A 54 0.52 -15.09 69.54
C ALA A 54 0.00 -16.15 68.56
N SER A 55 -0.17 -15.83 67.27
CA SER A 55 -0.54 -16.81 66.23
C SER A 55 0.54 -17.86 65.97
N LEU A 56 1.82 -17.48 66.14
CA LEU A 56 2.97 -18.38 66.07
C LEU A 56 3.17 -19.19 67.37
N GLY A 57 2.38 -18.91 68.42
CA GLY A 57 2.55 -19.53 69.74
C GLY A 57 3.78 -19.04 70.50
N ALA A 58 4.40 -17.94 70.07
CA ALA A 58 5.59 -17.37 70.70
C ALA A 58 5.23 -16.24 71.68
N GLN A 59 6.00 -16.14 72.75
CA GLN A 59 6.01 -14.96 73.61
C GLN A 59 6.74 -13.82 72.88
N PHE A 60 6.25 -12.59 73.05
CA PHE A 60 6.79 -11.40 72.39
C PHE A 60 7.29 -10.40 73.42
N GLY A 61 8.50 -9.90 73.23
CA GLY A 61 9.12 -8.87 74.06
C GLY A 61 9.90 -7.88 73.21
N LEU A 62 10.11 -6.68 73.76
CA LEU A 62 10.74 -5.58 73.06
C LEU A 62 11.97 -5.06 73.82
N VAL A 63 13.06 -4.77 73.11
CA VAL A 63 14.20 -4.01 73.65
C VAL A 63 14.21 -2.64 73.00
N THR A 64 13.94 -1.59 73.77
CA THR A 64 13.98 -0.21 73.28
C THR A 64 14.34 0.80 74.36
N ARG A 65 15.07 1.84 73.94
CA ARG A 65 15.37 3.01 74.77
C ARG A 65 14.44 4.20 74.50
N SER A 66 13.59 4.11 73.47
CA SER A 66 12.66 5.18 73.11
C SER A 66 11.48 5.25 74.08
N ALA A 67 11.19 6.45 74.58
CA ALA A 67 10.08 6.70 75.50
C ALA A 67 8.70 6.49 74.85
N GLU A 68 8.55 6.84 73.57
CA GLU A 68 7.29 6.72 72.83
C GLU A 68 6.85 5.27 72.70
N ILE A 69 7.79 4.41 72.29
CA ILE A 69 7.53 2.98 72.07
C ILE A 69 7.34 2.26 73.40
N ARG A 70 8.06 2.67 74.45
CA ARG A 70 7.86 2.14 75.81
C ARG A 70 6.45 2.46 76.33
N ARG A 71 5.93 3.66 76.08
CA ARG A 71 4.55 4.02 76.42
C ARG A 71 3.55 3.18 75.64
N ALA A 72 3.69 3.10 74.32
CA ALA A 72 2.79 2.32 73.46
C ALA A 72 2.80 0.81 73.81
N ALA A 73 3.96 0.25 74.14
CA ALA A 73 4.09 -1.13 74.59
C ALA A 73 3.50 -1.34 76.00
N GLY A 74 3.64 -0.34 76.90
CA GLY A 74 3.03 -0.35 78.22
C GLY A 74 1.51 -0.39 78.18
N GLU A 75 0.88 0.38 77.29
CA GLU A 75 -0.57 0.36 77.06
C GLU A 75 -1.09 -1.02 76.60
N LEU A 76 -0.25 -1.76 75.86
CA LEU A 76 -0.56 -3.10 75.37
C LEU A 76 -0.17 -4.22 76.36
N GLY A 77 0.41 -3.88 77.52
CA GLY A 77 0.89 -4.83 78.51
C GLY A 77 2.05 -5.71 78.02
N LEU A 78 2.86 -5.21 77.09
CA LEU A 78 4.01 -5.92 76.53
C LEU A 78 5.25 -5.79 77.42
N PRO A 79 6.05 -6.86 77.59
CA PRO A 79 7.31 -6.76 78.33
C PRO A 79 8.35 -5.97 77.52
N VAL A 80 8.83 -4.86 78.10
CA VAL A 80 9.85 -3.97 77.52
C VAL A 80 11.10 -3.98 78.38
N PHE A 81 12.26 -4.14 77.73
CA PHE A 81 13.57 -4.19 78.37
C PHE A 81 14.51 -3.12 77.82
N VAL A 82 15.50 -2.72 78.60
CA VAL A 82 16.52 -1.75 78.15
C VAL A 82 17.67 -2.45 77.44
N THR A 83 17.96 -3.69 77.84
CA THR A 83 19.04 -4.50 77.27
C THR A 83 18.59 -5.92 76.94
N ILE A 84 19.33 -6.58 76.03
CA ILE A 84 19.08 -7.98 75.65
C ILE A 84 19.33 -8.92 76.84
N ALA A 85 20.35 -8.64 77.65
CA ALA A 85 20.69 -9.46 78.83
C ALA A 85 19.58 -9.43 79.91
N GLU A 86 18.98 -8.26 80.12
CA GLU A 86 17.83 -8.09 81.02
C GLU A 86 16.61 -8.88 80.54
N ALA A 87 16.36 -8.88 79.22
CA ALA A 87 15.27 -9.64 78.60
C ALA A 87 15.44 -11.16 78.71
N GLN A 88 16.67 -11.66 78.82
CA GLN A 88 16.94 -13.10 78.97
C GLN A 88 16.85 -13.59 80.42
N SER A 89 17.15 -12.71 81.38
CA SER A 89 17.17 -13.05 82.81
C SER A 89 15.79 -12.93 83.47
N HIS A 90 14.95 -11.99 83.04
CA HIS A 90 13.64 -11.78 83.65
C HIS A 90 12.54 -12.69 83.06
N PRO A 91 11.61 -13.21 83.89
CA PRO A 91 10.47 -13.98 83.40
C PRO A 91 9.49 -13.06 82.66
N TRP A 92 9.15 -13.41 81.41
CA TRP A 92 8.18 -12.64 80.61
C TRP A 92 6.76 -12.92 81.15
N GLN A 93 6.19 -11.97 81.88
CA GLN A 93 4.82 -12.04 82.39
C GLN A 93 3.83 -11.84 81.25
N ASN A 94 3.55 -12.91 80.52
CA ASN A 94 2.70 -12.84 79.36
C ASN A 94 1.24 -13.05 79.78
N ARG A 95 0.47 -11.96 79.91
CA ARG A 95 -1.00 -12.01 79.88
C ARG A 95 -1.45 -12.23 78.44
N THR A 96 -1.13 -13.38 77.85
CA THR A 96 -1.72 -13.78 76.57
C THR A 96 -3.17 -14.15 76.85
N SER A 97 -4.09 -13.19 76.71
CA SER A 97 -5.51 -13.51 76.57
C SER A 97 -5.64 -14.32 75.30
N ARG A 98 -5.81 -15.63 75.47
CA ARG A 98 -5.99 -16.61 74.40
C ARG A 98 -7.41 -16.51 73.84
N ALA A 99 -7.86 -15.31 73.50
CA ALA A 99 -9.12 -15.12 72.80
C ALA A 99 -8.87 -15.44 71.32
N LYS A 100 -9.04 -16.70 70.94
CA LYS A 100 -9.20 -17.06 69.52
C LYS A 100 -10.37 -16.21 69.00
N PRO A 101 -10.20 -15.40 67.95
CA PRO A 101 -11.34 -14.75 67.32
C PRO A 101 -12.25 -15.85 66.78
N THR A 102 -13.38 -16.08 67.44
CA THR A 102 -14.46 -16.88 66.88
C THR A 102 -14.97 -16.11 65.68
N ARG A 103 -14.67 -16.60 64.47
CA ARG A 103 -15.27 -16.07 63.24
C ARG A 103 -16.78 -16.18 63.38
N ARG A 104 -17.45 -15.05 63.61
CA ARG A 104 -18.91 -14.94 63.51
C ARG A 104 -19.25 -14.75 62.03
N GLY A 105 -19.69 -15.82 61.39
CA GLY A 105 -20.27 -15.76 60.05
C GLY A 105 -19.82 -16.91 59.13
N PRO A 106 -20.75 -17.53 58.38
CA PRO A 106 -20.38 -18.31 57.21
C PRO A 106 -19.62 -17.43 56.21
N ARG A 107 -18.67 -18.00 55.46
CA ARG A 107 -17.99 -17.25 54.40
C ARG A 107 -19.05 -16.88 53.34
N PRO A 108 -19.14 -15.60 52.91
CA PRO A 108 -20.04 -15.23 51.82
C PRO A 108 -19.66 -16.02 50.57
N ASN A 109 -20.67 -16.51 49.83
CA ASN A 109 -20.43 -17.14 48.55
C ASN A 109 -20.01 -16.08 47.53
N LEU A 110 -18.71 -16.04 47.23
CA LEU A 110 -18.14 -15.03 46.33
C LEU A 110 -18.71 -15.11 44.90
N GLN A 111 -19.31 -16.24 44.52
CA GLN A 111 -19.95 -16.42 43.21
C GLN A 111 -21.28 -15.64 43.14
N GLU A 112 -22.05 -15.62 44.24
CA GLU A 112 -23.31 -14.88 44.33
C GLU A 112 -23.06 -13.37 44.33
N LEU A 113 -22.07 -12.91 45.12
CA LEU A 113 -21.67 -11.49 45.10
C LEU A 113 -21.17 -11.05 43.71
N ARG A 114 -20.50 -11.93 42.96
CA ARG A 114 -20.06 -11.62 41.59
C ARG A 114 -21.24 -11.46 40.63
N ALA A 115 -22.23 -12.35 40.73
CA ALA A 115 -23.41 -12.29 39.87
C ALA A 115 -24.26 -11.03 40.13
N GLU A 116 -24.24 -10.51 41.35
CA GLU A 116 -24.95 -9.29 41.73
C GLU A 116 -24.27 -8.01 41.19
N ILE A 117 -22.94 -8.03 41.06
CA ILE A 117 -22.15 -6.89 40.60
C ILE A 117 -22.05 -6.83 39.07
N HIS A 118 -22.14 -7.98 38.39
CA HIS A 118 -22.02 -8.06 36.93
C HIS A 118 -23.36 -8.49 36.31
N PRO A 119 -24.12 -7.56 35.71
CA PRO A 119 -25.29 -7.95 34.94
C PRO A 119 -24.85 -8.91 33.81
N PRO A 120 -25.61 -9.99 33.55
CA PRO A 120 -25.27 -10.92 32.49
C PRO A 120 -25.23 -10.17 31.15
N GLU A 121 -24.15 -10.38 30.39
CA GLU A 121 -24.04 -9.82 29.05
C GLU A 121 -25.26 -10.23 28.22
N PRO A 122 -25.80 -9.33 27.39
CA PRO A 122 -27.02 -9.61 26.67
C PRO A 122 -26.77 -10.73 25.65
N ALA A 123 -27.67 -11.73 25.63
CA ALA A 123 -27.47 -13.00 24.92
C ALA A 123 -27.11 -12.84 23.43
N TRP A 124 -27.58 -11.77 22.79
CA TRP A 124 -27.29 -11.45 21.39
C TRP A 124 -25.82 -11.17 21.09
N LEU A 125 -25.01 -10.70 22.06
CA LEU A 125 -23.56 -10.57 21.87
C LEU A 125 -22.85 -11.93 21.84
N THR A 126 -23.38 -12.92 22.54
CA THR A 126 -22.79 -14.26 22.65
C THR A 126 -23.28 -15.23 21.58
N HIS A 127 -24.37 -14.91 20.88
CA HIS A 127 -24.91 -15.77 19.82
C HIS A 127 -23.95 -15.83 18.62
N ALA A 128 -23.48 -17.06 18.31
CA ALA A 128 -22.56 -17.31 17.20
C ALA A 128 -23.09 -16.79 15.85
N ALA A 129 -24.41 -16.85 15.63
CA ALA A 129 -25.05 -16.31 14.43
C ALA A 129 -24.90 -14.79 14.32
N ALA A 130 -25.17 -14.04 15.39
CA ALA A 130 -25.03 -12.57 15.41
C ALA A 130 -23.56 -12.15 15.24
N ARG A 131 -22.64 -12.88 15.87
CA ARG A 131 -21.21 -12.64 15.69
C ARG A 131 -20.76 -12.88 14.25
N LEU A 132 -21.26 -13.96 13.63
CA LEU A 132 -20.95 -14.28 12.24
C LEU A 132 -21.54 -13.23 11.29
N THR A 133 -22.77 -12.75 11.52
CA THR A 133 -23.37 -11.71 10.67
C THR A 133 -22.64 -10.37 10.76
N PHE A 134 -22.26 -9.91 11.96
CA PHE A 134 -21.48 -8.68 12.09
C PHE A 134 -20.07 -8.83 11.49
N PHE A 135 -19.46 -10.00 11.64
CA PHE A 135 -18.16 -10.28 11.03
C PHE A 135 -18.23 -10.27 9.51
N THR A 136 -19.20 -10.99 8.91
CA THR A 136 -19.37 -11.02 7.46
C THR A 136 -19.75 -9.65 6.90
N LEU A 137 -20.59 -8.89 7.60
CA LEU A 137 -20.92 -7.51 7.25
C LEU A 137 -19.66 -6.62 7.22
N GLY A 138 -18.79 -6.76 8.22
CA GLY A 138 -17.50 -6.04 8.26
C GLY A 138 -16.58 -6.44 7.11
N VAL A 139 -16.46 -7.73 6.81
CA VAL A 139 -15.66 -8.22 5.67
C VAL A 139 -16.18 -7.69 4.34
N ILE A 140 -17.50 -7.69 4.13
CA ILE A 140 -18.14 -7.13 2.93
C ILE A 140 -17.88 -5.64 2.81
N ALA A 141 -17.95 -4.88 3.90
CA ALA A 141 -17.67 -3.45 3.90
C ALA A 141 -16.23 -3.15 3.47
N VAL A 142 -15.25 -3.92 3.99
CA VAL A 142 -13.84 -3.80 3.58
C VAL A 142 -13.66 -4.15 2.10
N LEU A 143 -14.27 -5.26 1.64
CA LEU A 143 -14.22 -5.67 0.23
C LEU A 143 -14.81 -4.61 -0.71
N ALA A 144 -15.93 -4.00 -0.32
CA ALA A 144 -16.57 -2.93 -1.08
C ALA A 144 -15.66 -1.71 -1.22
N VAL A 145 -14.97 -1.31 -0.15
CA VAL A 145 -13.98 -0.23 -0.19
C VAL A 145 -12.86 -0.58 -1.16
N VAL A 146 -12.29 -1.79 -1.08
CA VAL A 146 -11.23 -2.23 -2.00
C VAL A 146 -11.69 -2.18 -3.46
N LEU A 147 -12.89 -2.69 -3.77
CA LEU A 147 -13.48 -2.65 -5.10
C LEU A 147 -13.66 -1.23 -5.66
N LEU A 148 -13.98 -0.27 -4.78
CA LEU A 148 -14.11 1.15 -5.13
C LEU A 148 -12.77 1.77 -5.57
N PHE A 149 -11.66 1.26 -5.03
CA PHE A 149 -10.31 1.73 -5.33
C PHE A 149 -9.62 0.95 -6.45
N ILE A 150 -10.29 0.03 -7.15
CA ILE A 150 -9.69 -0.67 -8.30
C ILE A 150 -9.57 0.34 -9.46
N PRO A 151 -8.35 0.73 -9.87
CA PRO A 151 -8.17 1.67 -10.97
C PRO A 151 -8.52 0.96 -12.29
N SER A 152 -9.46 1.54 -13.04
CA SER A 152 -9.75 1.13 -14.42
C SER A 152 -9.12 2.15 -15.38
N ALA A 153 -8.34 1.66 -16.34
CA ALA A 153 -7.76 2.48 -17.39
C ALA A 153 -8.24 1.96 -18.75
N THR A 154 -9.07 2.76 -19.44
CA THR A 154 -9.44 2.50 -20.82
C THR A 154 -8.47 3.27 -21.72
N ILE A 155 -7.64 2.55 -22.47
CA ILE A 155 -6.71 3.13 -23.43
C ILE A 155 -7.45 3.27 -24.76
N SER A 156 -7.78 4.51 -25.14
CA SER A 156 -8.31 4.83 -26.47
C SER A 156 -7.16 5.35 -27.34
N LEU A 157 -6.90 4.69 -28.46
CA LEU A 157 -5.91 5.13 -29.44
C LEU A 157 -6.64 5.70 -30.65
N ASP A 158 -6.48 7.00 -30.89
CA ASP A 158 -6.90 7.66 -32.13
C ASP A 158 -5.68 7.87 -33.03
N PRO A 159 -5.30 6.88 -33.86
CA PRO A 159 -4.16 7.01 -34.75
C PRO A 159 -4.41 8.14 -35.76
N LYS A 160 -3.43 9.03 -35.91
CA LYS A 160 -3.45 10.01 -36.99
C LYS A 160 -3.11 9.31 -38.30
N LEU A 161 -4.09 9.18 -39.19
CA LEU A 161 -3.90 8.73 -40.56
C LEU A 161 -3.19 9.85 -41.34
N GLN A 162 -1.98 9.58 -41.82
CA GLN A 162 -1.31 10.42 -42.81
C GLN A 162 -1.47 9.78 -44.18
N THR A 163 -2.08 10.51 -45.11
CA THR A 163 -2.02 10.16 -46.53
C THR A 163 -0.59 10.34 -47.01
N GLN A 164 0.00 9.24 -47.49
CA GLN A 164 1.35 9.22 -48.03
C GLN A 164 1.27 9.08 -49.56
N ASP A 165 1.71 10.11 -50.26
CA ASP A 165 1.79 10.10 -51.72
C ASP A 165 3.13 9.50 -52.15
N LEU A 166 3.07 8.40 -52.92
CA LEU A 166 4.25 7.70 -53.42
C LEU A 166 4.28 7.76 -54.95
N THR A 167 5.25 8.48 -55.52
CA THR A 167 5.48 8.49 -56.97
C THR A 167 6.37 7.31 -57.36
N LEU A 168 5.76 6.27 -57.91
CA LEU A 168 6.48 5.10 -58.42
C LEU A 168 6.89 5.33 -59.88
N GLN A 169 8.19 5.25 -60.15
CA GLN A 169 8.71 5.23 -61.53
C GLN A 169 8.44 3.85 -62.11
N VAL A 170 7.50 3.76 -63.06
CA VAL A 170 7.15 2.51 -63.73
C VAL A 170 7.53 2.56 -65.21
N SER A 171 8.02 1.44 -65.73
CA SER A 171 8.42 1.28 -67.12
C SER A 171 7.65 0.13 -67.78
N ALA A 172 6.97 0.43 -68.88
CA ALA A 172 6.18 -0.56 -69.61
C ALA A 172 7.00 -1.12 -70.78
N SER A 173 7.13 -2.45 -70.86
CA SER A 173 7.92 -3.11 -71.91
C SER A 173 7.26 -4.40 -72.38
N GLN A 174 7.40 -4.71 -73.67
CA GLN A 174 6.92 -5.96 -74.29
C GLN A 174 7.79 -7.17 -73.91
N ASN A 175 9.00 -6.94 -73.38
CA ASN A 175 9.94 -8.01 -73.02
C ASN A 175 9.74 -8.54 -71.59
N VAL A 176 8.79 -7.97 -70.84
CA VAL A 176 8.51 -8.33 -69.45
C VAL A 176 7.17 -9.05 -69.40
N THR A 177 7.13 -10.24 -68.79
CA THR A 177 5.95 -11.10 -68.72
C THR A 177 5.18 -11.01 -67.40
N SER A 178 5.79 -10.50 -66.32
CA SER A 178 5.16 -10.38 -65.02
C SER A 178 5.50 -9.06 -64.33
N VAL A 179 4.60 -8.59 -63.46
CA VAL A 179 4.79 -7.37 -62.67
C VAL A 179 5.88 -7.60 -61.64
N ASN A 180 6.85 -6.68 -61.57
CA ASN A 180 7.94 -6.71 -60.59
C ASN A 180 7.90 -5.47 -59.68
N VAL A 181 8.35 -5.63 -58.44
CA VAL A 181 8.55 -4.58 -57.43
C VAL A 181 9.45 -3.45 -57.95
N ALA A 182 10.34 -3.75 -58.89
CA ALA A 182 11.20 -2.76 -59.56
C ALA A 182 10.45 -1.80 -60.52
N GLY A 183 9.13 -1.94 -60.70
CA GLY A 183 8.32 -1.03 -61.53
C GLY A 183 8.23 -1.41 -63.00
N ASN A 184 8.67 -2.60 -63.39
CA ASN A 184 8.52 -3.08 -64.77
C ASN A 184 7.14 -3.72 -64.99
N LEU A 185 6.43 -3.25 -66.01
CA LEU A 185 5.08 -3.68 -66.36
C LEU A 185 5.03 -4.30 -67.76
N PRO A 186 4.29 -5.40 -67.96
CA PRO A 186 4.07 -5.99 -69.28
C PRO A 186 3.27 -5.04 -70.17
N ALA A 187 3.74 -4.80 -71.40
CA ALA A 187 3.05 -4.05 -72.42
C ALA A 187 2.71 -4.93 -73.62
N HIS A 188 1.56 -4.68 -74.27
CA HIS A 188 1.15 -5.39 -75.48
C HIS A 188 0.88 -4.40 -76.62
N LYS A 189 1.39 -4.71 -77.82
CA LYS A 189 1.13 -3.90 -79.02
C LYS A 189 -0.23 -4.31 -79.60
N MET A 190 -1.18 -3.39 -79.61
CA MET A 190 -2.45 -3.58 -80.31
C MET A 190 -2.33 -2.94 -81.70
N SER A 191 -2.45 -3.75 -82.74
CA SER A 191 -2.40 -3.33 -84.14
C SER A 191 -3.76 -3.61 -84.77
N VAL A 192 -4.42 -2.56 -85.25
CA VAL A 192 -5.65 -2.68 -86.03
C VAL A 192 -5.30 -2.37 -87.48
N VAL A 193 -5.47 -3.36 -88.35
CA VAL A 193 -5.33 -3.15 -89.80
C VAL A 193 -6.66 -2.59 -90.29
N VAL A 194 -6.61 -1.39 -90.88
CA VAL A 194 -7.78 -0.74 -91.48
C VAL A 194 -7.64 -0.84 -92.98
N GLU A 195 -8.53 -1.60 -93.61
CA GLU A 195 -8.61 -1.68 -95.06
C GLU A 195 -9.67 -0.71 -95.57
N GLY A 196 -9.27 0.17 -96.49
CA GLY A 196 -10.17 1.07 -97.21
C GLY A 196 -10.24 0.65 -98.67
N SER A 197 -11.44 0.38 -99.16
CA SER A 197 -11.68 0.21 -100.60
C SER A 197 -12.38 1.46 -101.15
N GLN A 198 -11.88 1.95 -102.28
CA GLN A 198 -12.51 3.02 -103.02
C GLN A 198 -12.75 2.51 -104.44
N SER A 199 -13.99 2.57 -104.90
CA SER A 199 -14.36 2.28 -106.28
C SER A 199 -14.83 3.57 -106.94
N ALA A 200 -14.32 3.84 -108.15
CA ALA A 200 -14.73 4.96 -108.98
C ALA A 200 -15.16 4.42 -110.35
N GLN A 201 -16.26 4.95 -110.89
CA GLN A 201 -16.64 4.63 -112.26
C GLN A 201 -15.76 5.40 -113.26
N ALA A 202 -15.20 4.68 -114.23
CA ALA A 202 -14.43 5.27 -115.32
C ALA A 202 -15.37 6.00 -116.29
N THR A 203 -15.27 7.33 -116.36
CA THR A 203 -16.19 8.20 -117.13
C THR A 203 -15.94 8.25 -118.63
N GLY A 204 -14.88 7.61 -119.15
CA GLY A 204 -14.65 7.47 -120.61
C GLY A 204 -14.46 8.78 -121.39
N GLN A 205 -14.27 9.92 -120.73
CA GLN A 205 -14.01 11.22 -121.37
C GLN A 205 -12.62 11.74 -121.01
N ALA A 206 -11.88 12.21 -122.02
CA ALA A 206 -10.57 12.84 -121.86
C ALA A 206 -10.75 14.35 -121.72
N SER A 207 -10.23 14.92 -120.63
CA SER A 207 -10.29 16.36 -120.36
C SER A 207 -9.15 17.06 -121.09
N VAL A 208 -9.47 18.06 -121.91
CA VAL A 208 -8.50 18.99 -122.51
C VAL A 208 -8.28 20.14 -121.51
N PRO A 209 -7.06 20.34 -120.97
CA PRO A 209 -6.81 21.39 -119.99
C PRO A 209 -6.85 22.79 -120.64
N ASP A 210 -7.73 23.66 -120.17
CA ASP A 210 -7.86 25.07 -120.62
C ASP A 210 -7.34 26.09 -119.58
N LYS A 211 -6.92 25.61 -118.39
CA LYS A 211 -6.43 26.46 -117.30
C LYS A 211 -5.03 26.01 -116.83
N PRO A 212 -4.15 26.94 -116.43
CA PRO A 212 -2.88 26.59 -115.82
C PRO A 212 -3.09 25.81 -114.51
N ALA A 213 -2.21 24.86 -114.25
CA ALA A 213 -2.24 24.06 -113.03
C ALA A 213 -2.03 24.94 -111.78
N GLN A 214 -2.84 24.71 -110.74
CA GLN A 214 -2.68 25.34 -109.44
C GLN A 214 -2.06 24.35 -108.45
N GLY A 215 -1.24 24.85 -107.54
CA GLY A 215 -0.58 24.05 -106.51
C GLY A 215 -0.28 24.86 -105.27
N VAL A 216 0.00 24.17 -104.16
CA VAL A 216 0.37 24.80 -102.90
C VAL A 216 1.86 24.56 -102.64
N ALA A 217 2.65 25.64 -102.55
CA ALA A 217 4.05 25.58 -102.15
C ALA A 217 4.19 25.92 -100.67
N ARG A 218 4.94 25.11 -99.92
CA ARG A 218 5.24 25.36 -98.49
C ARG A 218 6.65 25.88 -98.35
N PHE A 219 6.79 27.10 -97.84
CA PHE A 219 8.08 27.70 -97.52
C PHE A 219 8.40 27.55 -96.03
N ARG A 220 9.65 27.24 -95.73
CA ARG A 220 10.17 27.17 -94.35
C ARG A 220 11.42 28.04 -94.27
N ASN A 221 11.37 29.11 -93.47
CA ASN A 221 12.55 29.92 -93.18
C ASN A 221 13.46 29.17 -92.19
N LEU A 222 14.70 28.90 -92.58
CA LEU A 222 15.72 28.25 -91.75
C LEU A 222 16.81 29.23 -91.28
N THR A 223 16.60 30.53 -91.46
CA THR A 223 17.52 31.61 -91.05
C THR A 223 16.96 32.38 -89.85
N THR A 224 17.79 33.19 -89.20
CA THR A 224 17.40 34.07 -88.08
C THR A 224 16.85 35.44 -88.52
N SER A 225 16.92 35.75 -89.82
CA SER A 225 16.38 36.98 -90.42
C SER A 225 15.03 36.75 -91.09
N VAL A 226 14.17 37.79 -91.11
CA VAL A 226 12.88 37.75 -91.82
C VAL A 226 13.12 37.76 -93.33
N ILE A 227 12.54 36.80 -94.05
CA ILE A 227 12.57 36.73 -95.52
C ILE A 227 11.14 36.90 -96.03
N GLY A 228 10.90 37.96 -96.82
CA GLY A 228 9.63 38.18 -97.50
C GLY A 228 9.61 37.52 -98.88
N ILE A 229 8.52 36.84 -99.22
CA ILE A 229 8.30 36.26 -100.55
C ILE A 229 7.24 37.13 -101.24
N PRO A 230 7.61 37.97 -102.23
CA PRO A 230 6.65 38.82 -102.92
C PRO A 230 5.76 38.00 -103.86
N ALA A 231 4.56 38.52 -104.13
CA ALA A 231 3.74 38.05 -105.24
C ALA A 231 4.52 38.18 -106.56
N GLY A 232 4.42 37.18 -107.44
CA GLY A 232 5.20 37.06 -108.66
C GLY A 232 6.48 36.22 -108.55
N THR A 233 6.78 35.62 -107.39
CA THR A 233 7.96 34.75 -107.22
C THR A 233 7.80 33.47 -108.06
N VAL A 234 8.80 33.16 -108.90
CA VAL A 234 8.79 31.97 -109.76
C VAL A 234 9.41 30.78 -109.04
N ILE A 235 8.63 29.71 -108.87
CA ILE A 235 9.06 28.43 -108.30
C ILE A 235 9.24 27.44 -109.45
N ARG A 236 10.45 26.89 -109.59
CA ARG A 236 10.75 25.86 -110.57
C ARG A 236 10.66 24.48 -109.92
N ALA A 237 9.80 23.61 -110.45
CA ALA A 237 9.76 22.21 -110.05
C ALA A 237 10.99 21.46 -110.59
N SER A 238 11.50 20.50 -109.80
CA SER A 238 12.69 19.70 -110.14
C SER A 238 12.41 18.56 -111.13
N ASN A 239 11.30 18.61 -111.87
CA ASN A 239 10.96 17.63 -112.90
C ASN A 239 11.56 18.01 -114.26
N GLU A 240 11.75 17.03 -115.15
CA GLU A 240 12.08 17.28 -116.56
C GLU A 240 10.89 16.89 -117.45
N PRO A 241 10.38 17.78 -118.31
CA PRO A 241 10.74 19.20 -118.45
C PRO A 241 10.32 20.05 -117.25
N ALA A 242 11.11 21.08 -116.93
CA ALA A 242 10.90 21.92 -115.76
C ALA A 242 9.61 22.75 -115.88
N VAL A 243 8.72 22.61 -114.89
CA VAL A 243 7.48 23.40 -114.80
C VAL A 243 7.70 24.59 -113.87
N HIS A 244 7.23 25.78 -114.29
CA HIS A 244 7.31 27.02 -113.52
C HIS A 244 5.95 27.38 -112.95
N PHE A 245 5.92 27.74 -111.67
CA PHE A 245 4.74 28.25 -110.96
C PHE A 245 5.02 29.67 -110.49
N VAL A 246 4.02 30.55 -110.54
CA VAL A 246 4.13 31.94 -110.05
C VAL A 246 3.29 32.06 -108.79
N THR A 247 3.87 32.57 -107.70
CA THR A 247 3.11 32.85 -106.47
C THR A 247 2.15 34.02 -106.71
N THR A 248 0.86 33.82 -106.46
CA THR A 248 -0.16 34.88 -106.46
C THR A 248 -0.24 35.59 -105.12
#